data_AF-A0A951E3Y0-F1
#
_entry.id   AF-A0A951E3Y0-F1
#
_cell.length_a   1.000
_cell.length_b   1.000
_cell.length_c   1.000
_cell.angle_alpha   90.00
_cell.angle_beta   90.00
_cell.angle_gamma   90.00
#
_symmetry.space_group_name_H-M   'P 1'
#
loop_
_entity.id
_entity.type
_entity.pdbx_description
1 polymer ?
#
loop_
_entity_poly.entity_id
_entity_poly.type
_entity_poly.pdbx_seq_one_letter_code
_entity_poly.pdbx_strand_id
1 'polypeptide(L)' 'MTLNEILADPSISYWLKDAIKTAYERDPVDALHDAHWLLKMLRERYTQIVNRNLVHSHH' A
#
# COMPACT_ATOMS: atom_id res chain seq x y z
N MET A 1 4.56 16.24 -5.57
CA MET A 1 3.60 16.21 -4.45
C MET A 1 4.41 16.21 -3.16
N THR A 2 4.18 17.16 -2.27
CA THR A 2 4.80 17.24 -0.94
C THR A 2 4.03 16.39 0.07
N LEU A 3 4.61 16.10 1.23
CA LEU A 3 3.91 15.40 2.33
C LEU A 3 2.60 16.10 2.69
N ASN A 4 2.62 17.43 2.84
CA ASN A 4 1.43 18.21 3.18
C ASN A 4 0.34 18.14 2.10
N GLU A 5 0.72 18.12 0.83
CA GLU A 5 -0.23 17.95 -0.29
C GLU A 5 -0.92 16.58 -0.23
N ILE A 6 -0.16 15.49 0.02
CA ILE A 6 -0.73 14.14 0.15
C ILE A 6 -1.68 14.06 1.35
N LEU A 7 -1.33 14.69 2.47
CA LEU A 7 -2.15 14.68 3.68
C LEU A 7 -3.43 15.51 3.53
N ALA A 8 -3.38 16.59 2.75
CA ALA A 8 -4.53 17.45 2.47
C ALA A 8 -5.49 16.87 1.42
N ASP A 9 -5.02 15.98 0.56
CA ASP A 9 -5.83 15.42 -0.54
C ASP A 9 -6.94 14.48 -0.03
N PRO A 10 -8.24 14.81 -0.19
CA PRO A 10 -9.35 13.97 0.28
C PRO A 10 -9.53 12.68 -0.54
N SER A 11 -8.94 12.57 -1.73
CA SER A 11 -8.98 11.36 -2.56
C SER A 11 -8.04 10.26 -2.06
N ILE A 12 -7.05 10.62 -1.25
CA ILE A 12 -6.11 9.68 -0.65
C ILE A 12 -6.75 9.06 0.60
N SER A 13 -6.67 7.73 0.68
CA SER A 13 -7.23 7.00 1.81
C SER A 13 -6.56 7.38 3.13
N TYR A 14 -7.34 7.42 4.21
CA TYR A 14 -6.82 7.69 5.55
C TYR A 14 -5.69 6.72 5.94
N TRP A 15 -5.80 5.45 5.52
CA TRP A 15 -4.77 4.46 5.76
C TRP A 15 -3.42 4.84 5.13
N LEU A 16 -3.42 5.29 3.87
CA LEU A 16 -2.17 5.67 3.20
C LEU A 16 -1.56 6.93 3.83
N LYS A 17 -2.39 7.90 4.23
CA LYS A 17 -1.94 9.09 4.95
C LYS A 17 -1.23 8.74 6.26
N ASP A 18 -1.80 7.81 7.02
CA ASP A 18 -1.23 7.35 8.30
C ASP A 18 0.06 6.55 8.09
N ALA A 19 0.08 5.65 7.10
CA ALA A 19 1.27 4.89 6.73
C ALA A 19 2.44 5.81 6.32
N ILE A 20 2.16 6.89 5.58
CA ILE A 20 3.19 7.86 5.20
C ILE A 20 3.68 8.63 6.42
N LYS A 21 2.79 9.13 7.29
CA LYS A 21 3.19 9.85 8.51
C LYS A 21 4.13 9.00 9.38
N THR A 22 3.73 7.77 9.66
CA THR A 22 4.51 6.84 10.50
C THR A 22 5.82 6.42 9.83
N ALA A 23 5.86 6.28 8.50
CA ALA A 23 7.11 6.00 7.78
C ALA A 23 8.12 7.16 7.86
N TYR A 24 7.65 8.41 7.84
CA TYR A 24 8.51 9.60 7.92
C TYR A 24 9.14 9.82 9.30
N GLU A 25 8.60 9.21 10.35
CA GLU A 25 9.15 9.28 11.71
C GLU A 25 10.25 8.22 11.97
N ARG A 26 10.48 7.30 11.03
CA ARG A 26 11.41 6.18 11.16
C ARG A 26 12.72 6.44 10.42
N ASP A 27 13.71 5.57 10.68
CA ASP A 27 14.90 5.50 9.83
C ASP A 27 14.49 5.26 8.36
N PRO A 28 15.02 6.04 7.41
CA PRO A 28 14.59 5.99 6.02
C PRO A 28 14.93 4.65 5.32
N VAL A 29 15.96 3.93 5.76
CA VAL A 29 16.32 2.63 5.19
C VAL A 29 15.30 1.58 5.61
N ASP A 30 14.95 1.55 6.90
CA ASP A 30 13.95 0.63 7.43
C ASP A 30 12.56 0.90 6.86
N ALA A 31 12.16 2.17 6.81
CA ALA A 31 10.86 2.58 6.25
C ALA A 31 10.71 2.16 4.78
N LEU A 32 11.76 2.35 3.97
CA LEU A 32 11.76 1.94 2.57
C LEU A 32 11.74 0.42 2.41
N HIS A 33 12.47 -0.31 3.25
CA HIS A 33 12.49 -1.77 3.24
C HIS A 33 11.10 -2.36 3.55
N ASP A 34 10.45 -1.85 4.59
CA ASP A 34 9.11 -2.29 4.99
C ASP A 34 8.05 -1.93 3.96
N ALA A 35 8.14 -0.76 3.34
CA ALA A 35 7.25 -0.37 2.24
C ALA A 35 7.37 -1.34 1.04
N HIS A 36 8.58 -1.80 0.73
CA HIS A 36 8.81 -2.81 -0.30
C HIS A 36 8.15 -4.16 0.04
N TRP A 37 8.28 -4.62 1.29
CA TRP A 37 7.62 -5.84 1.75
C TRP A 37 6.10 -5.73 1.72
N LEU A 38 5.56 -4.59 2.18
CA LEU A 38 4.14 -4.32 2.13
C LEU A 38 3.59 -4.37 0.70
N LEU A 39 4.28 -3.72 -0.25
CA LEU A 39 3.90 -3.77 -1.66
C LEU A 39 3.92 -5.20 -2.21
N LYS A 40 4.94 -5.99 -1.87
CA LYS A 40 5.04 -7.40 -2.27
C LYS A 40 3.84 -8.21 -1.76
N MET A 41 3.51 -8.09 -0.47
CA MET A 41 2.39 -8.81 0.15
C MET A 41 1.03 -8.40 -0.45
N LEU A 42 0.83 -7.11 -0.72
CA LEU A 42 -0.39 -6.62 -1.36
C LEU A 42 -0.54 -7.15 -2.79
N ARG A 43 0.56 -7.21 -3.55
CA ARG A 43 0.57 -7.81 -4.89
C ARG A 43 0.26 -9.31 -4.86
N GLU A 44 0.88 -10.06 -3.96
CA GLU A 44 0.62 -11.49 -3.79
C GLU A 44 -0.85 -11.74 -3.45
N ARG A 45 -1.41 -10.97 -2.49
CA ARG A 45 -2.82 -11.05 -2.12
C ARG A 45 -3.74 -10.71 -3.30
N TYR A 46 -3.44 -9.64 -4.03
CA TYR A 46 -4.23 -9.25 -5.21
C TYR A 46 -4.24 -10.38 -6.25
N THR A 47 -3.08 -10.93 -6.59
CA THR A 47 -2.94 -12.05 -7.52
C THR A 47 -3.74 -13.27 -7.06
N GLN A 48 -3.69 -13.61 -5.77
CA GLN A 48 -4.48 -14.73 -5.22
C GLN A 48 -5.99 -14.49 -5.37
N ILE A 49 -6.47 -13.29 -5.06
CA ILE A 49 -7.91 -12.95 -5.16
C ILE A 49 -8.36 -12.96 -6.63
N VAL A 50 -7.61 -12.31 -7.52
CA VAL A 50 -7.96 -12.24 -8.94
C VAL A 50 -7.90 -13.61 -9.59
N ASN A 51 -6.85 -14.39 -9.35
CA ASN A 51 -6.73 -15.73 -9.92
C ASN A 51 -7.80 -16.69 -9.37
N ARG A 52 -8.17 -16.58 -8.09
CA ARG A 52 -9.28 -17.34 -7.52
C ARG A 52 -10.60 -17.05 -8.24
N ASN A 53 -10.87 -15.78 -8.56
CA ASN A 53 -12.07 -15.37 -9.28
C ASN A 53 -12.09 -15.91 -10.72
N LEU A 54 -10.94 -15.96 -11.40
CA LEU A 54 -10.85 -16.51 -12.76
C LEU A 54 -11.14 -18.01 -12.81
N VAL A 55 -10.70 -18.78 -11.81
CA VAL A 55 -10.96 -20.23 -11.72
C VAL A 55 -12.43 -20.53 -11.43
N HIS A 56 -13.14 -19.67 -10.69
CA HIS A 56 -14.56 -19.87 -10.35
C HIS A 56 -15.54 -19.32 -11.41
N SER A 57 -15.06 -18.53 -12.38
CA SER A 57 -15.90 -17.94 -13.44
C SER A 57 -16.02 -18.80 -14.71
N HIS A 58 -15.35 -19.97 -14.75
CA HIS A 58 -15.34 -20.92 -15.88
C HIS A 58 -16.16 -22.19 -15.58
N HIS A 59 -17.12 -22.13 -14.66
CA HIS A 59 -17.91 -23.29 -14.24
C HIS A 59 -19.42 -23.05 -14.30
#